data_AF-A0A0N9VUL3-F1
#
_entry.id   AF-A0A0N9VUL3-F1
#
_cell.length_a   1.000
_cell.length_b   1.000
_cell.length_c   1.000
_cell.angle_alpha   90.00
_cell.angle_beta   90.00
_cell.angle_gamma   90.00
#
_symmetry.space_group_name_H-M   'P 1'
#
loop_
_entity.id
_entity.type
_entity.pdbx_description
1 polymer ?
#
loop_
_entity_poly.entity_id
_entity_poly.type
_entity_poly.pdbx_seq_one_letter_code
_entity_poly.pdbx_strand_id
1 'polypeptide(L)'
;MASVPVNPLSFHFPGAFMKSMTPDIYVVDGNITLFYGSHSEGYKKDILHSSLLAQLIANSTPDTELNAYRKTLNTLFWTVNSFESRTIKKEPSSLLTLAKTGLSSALMEGQLQQLSNAFTIIKQLPDDSPIIEAIVNKIQRKYIPDVNPGNFLASENSTFSISTLLTIVFENKTTLSLQISFKTSRSVDITILDQVISQKTILGDPETFLWSTHLLEDKYDAIRSQVTGKLGSKVDTHLFHVNPTALIH
;
A
#
# COMPACT_ATOMS: atom_id res chain seq x y z
N MET A 1 -23.72 -46.11 -36.73
CA MET A 1 -23.00 -44.82 -36.62
C MET A 1 -23.20 -44.31 -35.22
N ALA A 2 -22.21 -44.51 -34.35
CA ALA A 2 -22.24 -44.11 -32.95
C ALA A 2 -21.20 -42.99 -32.75
N SER A 3 -21.66 -41.85 -32.25
CA SER A 3 -20.89 -40.65 -31.95
C SER A 3 -20.11 -40.85 -30.65
N VAL A 4 -18.79 -40.70 -30.72
CA VAL A 4 -17.90 -40.62 -29.55
C VAL A 4 -18.00 -39.20 -28.96
N PRO A 5 -18.30 -39.02 -27.66
CA PRO A 5 -18.24 -37.71 -27.04
C PRO A 5 -16.78 -37.37 -26.69
N VAL A 6 -16.34 -36.19 -27.15
CA VAL A 6 -15.04 -35.59 -26.81
C VAL A 6 -15.15 -35.01 -25.39
N ASN A 7 -14.34 -35.53 -24.49
CA ASN A 7 -14.18 -35.03 -23.13
C ASN A 7 -13.31 -33.76 -23.17
N PRO A 8 -13.76 -32.58 -22.72
CA PRO A 8 -12.87 -31.44 -22.58
C PRO A 8 -11.98 -31.64 -21.34
N LEU A 9 -10.67 -31.65 -21.57
CA LEU A 9 -9.63 -31.64 -20.55
C LEU A 9 -9.90 -30.51 -19.54
N SER A 10 -10.40 -30.86 -18.37
CA SER A 10 -10.41 -30.01 -17.19
C SER A 10 -8.97 -29.85 -16.70
N PHE A 11 -8.40 -28.67 -16.92
CA PHE A 11 -7.18 -28.26 -16.23
C PHE A 11 -7.50 -28.10 -14.74
N HIS A 12 -7.30 -29.19 -14.01
CA HIS A 12 -7.30 -29.20 -12.56
C HIS A 12 -5.99 -28.53 -12.12
N PHE A 13 -6.03 -27.23 -11.80
CA PHE A 13 -4.97 -26.63 -11.01
C PHE A 13 -5.08 -27.24 -9.61
N PRO A 14 -4.07 -27.99 -9.13
CA PRO A 14 -4.12 -28.50 -7.77
C PRO A 14 -4.10 -27.29 -6.84
N GLY A 15 -5.16 -27.16 -6.04
CA GLY A 15 -5.21 -26.20 -4.96
C GLY A 15 -3.99 -26.39 -4.07
N ALA A 16 -3.03 -25.49 -4.19
CA ALA A 16 -1.98 -25.35 -3.22
C ALA A 16 -2.67 -24.99 -1.91
N PHE A 17 -2.70 -25.92 -0.97
CA PHE A 17 -2.95 -25.62 0.42
C PHE A 17 -2.00 -24.47 0.78
N MET A 18 -2.54 -23.26 0.92
CA MET A 18 -1.80 -22.13 1.46
C MET A 18 -1.42 -22.51 2.88
N LYS A 19 -0.20 -23.03 3.03
CA LYS A 19 0.47 -23.07 4.32
C LYS A 19 0.35 -21.64 4.86
N SER A 20 -0.23 -21.49 6.05
CA SER A 20 -0.31 -20.20 6.75
C SER A 20 1.13 -19.71 6.92
N MET A 21 1.60 -18.95 5.95
CA MET A 21 2.84 -18.22 6.04
C MET A 21 2.50 -16.94 6.78
N THR A 22 3.20 -16.73 7.89
CA THR A 22 3.22 -15.43 8.55
C THR A 22 3.46 -14.37 7.48
N PRO A 23 2.61 -13.33 7.38
CA PRO A 23 2.78 -12.30 6.36
C PRO A 23 4.13 -11.61 6.57
N ASP A 24 4.89 -11.47 5.49
CA ASP A 24 6.15 -10.72 5.47
C ASP A 24 5.82 -9.25 5.15
N ILE A 25 5.97 -8.39 6.16
CA ILE A 25 5.41 -7.05 6.19
C ILE A 25 6.54 -6.02 6.34
N TYR A 26 6.59 -5.08 5.41
CA TYR A 26 7.47 -3.92 5.49
C TYR A 26 6.67 -2.63 5.48
N VAL A 27 7.23 -1.60 6.12
CA VAL A 27 6.72 -0.22 6.05
C VAL A 27 7.79 0.65 5.39
N VAL A 28 7.44 1.21 4.23
CA VAL A 28 8.30 2.01 3.37
C VAL A 28 7.81 3.46 3.41
N ASP A 29 8.47 4.32 4.19
CA ASP A 29 8.07 5.71 4.41
C ASP A 29 6.60 5.83 4.83
N GLY A 30 6.17 4.95 5.75
CA GLY A 30 4.79 4.88 6.24
C GLY A 30 3.80 4.14 5.34
N ASN A 31 4.19 3.71 4.13
CA ASN A 31 3.36 2.88 3.26
C ASN A 31 3.57 1.38 3.54
N ILE A 32 2.50 0.58 3.48
CA ILE A 32 2.57 -0.86 3.81
C ILE A 32 2.92 -1.66 2.55
N THR A 33 3.93 -2.53 2.66
CA THR A 33 4.35 -3.46 1.61
C THR A 33 4.30 -4.89 2.14
N LEU A 34 3.62 -5.79 1.42
CA LEU A 34 3.46 -7.20 1.76
C LEU A 34 4.14 -8.07 0.72
N PHE A 35 4.91 -9.07 1.15
CA PHE A 35 5.45 -10.11 0.27
C PHE A 35 4.63 -11.40 0.43
N TYR A 36 4.02 -11.84 -0.66
CA TYR A 36 3.23 -13.07 -0.72
C TYR A 36 4.02 -14.18 -1.41
N GLY A 37 4.36 -15.21 -0.63
CA GLY A 37 5.18 -16.34 -1.08
C GLY A 37 6.66 -16.17 -0.76
N SER A 38 7.51 -16.94 -1.42
CA SER A 38 8.95 -16.90 -1.17
C SER A 38 9.65 -15.95 -2.14
N HIS A 39 10.49 -15.07 -1.60
CA HIS A 39 11.32 -14.15 -2.38
C HIS A 39 12.75 -14.19 -1.87
N SER A 40 13.72 -14.09 -2.79
CA SER A 40 15.12 -13.90 -2.38
C SER A 40 15.31 -12.55 -1.69
N GLU A 41 16.18 -12.50 -0.69
CA GLU A 41 16.50 -11.25 0.03
C GLU A 41 17.01 -10.13 -0.90
N GLY A 42 17.78 -10.48 -1.94
CA GLY A 42 18.23 -9.52 -2.95
C GLY A 42 17.06 -8.84 -3.68
N TYR A 43 16.10 -9.65 -4.17
CA TYR A 43 14.89 -9.14 -4.81
C TYR A 43 14.04 -8.28 -3.87
N LYS A 44 13.82 -8.72 -2.62
CA LYS A 44 13.08 -7.90 -1.63
C LYS A 44 13.75 -6.55 -1.44
N LYS A 45 15.08 -6.53 -1.28
CA LYS A 45 15.86 -5.30 -1.14
C LYS A 45 15.70 -4.37 -2.34
N ASP A 46 15.76 -4.90 -3.56
CA ASP A 46 15.58 -4.12 -4.79
C ASP A 46 14.19 -3.47 -4.84
N ILE A 47 13.14 -4.22 -4.48
CA ILE A 47 11.76 -3.72 -4.38
C ILE A 47 11.65 -2.62 -3.32
N LEU A 48 12.15 -2.86 -2.11
CA LEU A 48 12.03 -1.94 -0.98
C LEU A 48 12.83 -0.66 -1.21
N HIS A 49 14.06 -0.77 -1.73
CA HIS A 49 14.93 0.37 -1.99
C HIS A 49 14.40 1.25 -3.13
N SER A 50 13.96 0.64 -4.23
CA SER A 50 13.39 1.42 -5.34
C SER A 50 12.08 2.10 -4.94
N SER A 51 11.23 1.41 -4.17
CA SER A 51 9.99 1.98 -3.62
C SER A 51 10.27 3.13 -2.65
N LEU A 52 11.25 2.98 -1.75
CA LEU A 52 11.64 4.02 -0.82
C LEU A 52 12.17 5.26 -1.56
N LEU A 53 13.06 5.08 -2.53
CA LEU A 53 13.62 6.20 -3.28
C LEU A 53 12.52 6.94 -4.06
N ALA A 54 11.61 6.21 -4.70
CA ALA A 54 10.47 6.79 -5.39
C ALA A 54 9.57 7.60 -4.45
N GLN A 55 9.33 7.08 -3.24
CA GLN A 55 8.50 7.74 -2.26
C GLN A 55 9.15 9.02 -1.70
N LEU A 56 10.44 8.97 -1.36
CA LEU A 56 11.18 10.15 -0.88
C LEU A 56 11.18 11.30 -1.91
N ILE A 57 11.28 10.95 -3.19
CA ILE A 57 11.17 11.94 -4.28
C ILE A 57 9.74 12.48 -4.37
N ALA A 58 8.73 11.60 -4.32
CA ALA A 58 7.32 11.97 -4.39
C ALA A 58 6.85 12.89 -3.25
N ASN A 59 7.40 12.71 -2.04
CA ASN A 59 7.14 13.57 -0.89
C ASN A 59 7.51 15.04 -1.12
N SER A 60 8.44 15.32 -2.04
CA SER A 60 8.83 16.68 -2.40
C SER A 60 7.81 17.38 -3.30
N THR A 61 6.77 16.66 -3.77
CA THR A 61 5.71 17.18 -4.64
C THR A 61 4.32 16.72 -4.17
N PRO A 62 3.82 17.23 -3.02
CA PRO A 62 2.61 16.72 -2.37
C PRO A 62 1.35 16.70 -3.25
N ASP A 63 1.16 17.72 -4.10
CA ASP A 63 -0.02 17.84 -4.96
C ASP A 63 -0.06 16.82 -6.10
N THR A 64 1.08 16.23 -6.42
CA THR A 64 1.23 15.26 -7.54
C THR A 64 1.95 13.99 -7.11
N GLU A 65 1.90 13.67 -5.80
CA GLU A 65 2.69 12.63 -5.16
C GLU A 65 2.58 11.27 -5.87
N LEU A 66 1.36 10.80 -6.18
CA LEU A 66 1.16 9.53 -6.91
C LEU A 66 1.86 9.54 -8.27
N ASN A 67 1.70 10.63 -9.03
CA ASN A 67 2.28 10.74 -10.36
C ASN A 67 3.81 10.81 -10.29
N ALA A 68 4.36 11.54 -9.32
CA ALA A 68 5.79 11.61 -9.07
C ALA A 68 6.37 10.25 -8.66
N TYR A 69 5.68 9.53 -7.77
CA TYR A 69 6.03 8.18 -7.34
C TYR A 69 6.09 7.22 -8.54
N ARG A 70 5.00 7.13 -9.32
CA ARG A 70 4.90 6.25 -10.49
C ARG A 70 5.92 6.59 -11.57
N LYS A 71 6.13 7.89 -11.84
CA LYS A 71 7.15 8.35 -12.78
C LYS A 71 8.54 7.92 -12.32
N THR A 72 8.84 8.04 -11.04
CA THR A 72 10.13 7.64 -10.49
C THR A 72 10.32 6.13 -10.57
N LEU A 73 9.31 5.33 -10.22
CA LEU A 73 9.36 3.88 -10.40
C LEU A 73 9.67 3.49 -11.86
N ASN A 74 9.05 4.15 -12.83
CA ASN A 74 9.35 3.92 -14.25
C ASN A 74 10.82 4.18 -14.59
N THR A 75 11.42 5.27 -14.07
CA THR A 75 12.86 5.54 -14.23
C THR A 75 13.76 4.52 -13.53
N LEU A 76 13.22 3.82 -12.53
CA LEU A 76 13.88 2.71 -11.83
C LEU A 76 13.51 1.34 -12.44
N PHE A 77 13.11 1.32 -13.71
CA PHE A 77 12.82 0.11 -14.49
C PHE A 77 11.65 -0.74 -13.99
N TRP A 78 10.72 -0.12 -13.25
CA TRP A 78 9.40 -0.71 -13.05
C TRP A 78 8.55 -0.49 -14.29
N THR A 79 8.03 -1.58 -14.84
CA THR A 79 7.13 -1.55 -15.99
C THR A 79 5.70 -1.69 -15.50
N VAL A 80 4.79 -0.85 -16.02
CA VAL A 80 3.35 -0.90 -15.70
C VAL A 80 2.67 -1.91 -16.62
N ASN A 81 1.95 -2.85 -16.03
CA ASN A 81 1.14 -3.85 -16.74
C ASN A 81 -0.31 -3.38 -16.89
N SER A 82 -0.86 -2.75 -15.85
CA SER A 82 -2.24 -2.26 -15.82
C SER A 82 -2.39 -1.07 -14.88
N PHE A 83 -3.43 -0.27 -15.11
CA PHE A 83 -3.82 0.83 -14.25
C PHE A 83 -5.33 1.00 -14.30
N GLU A 84 -5.94 1.19 -13.13
CA GLU A 84 -7.37 1.40 -12.97
C GLU A 84 -7.60 2.44 -11.88
N SER A 85 -8.60 3.30 -12.07
CA SER A 85 -9.09 4.23 -11.07
C SER A 85 -10.57 3.97 -10.80
N ARG A 86 -10.97 3.94 -9.53
CA ARG A 86 -12.37 3.80 -9.13
C ARG A 86 -12.73 4.82 -8.05
N THR A 87 -13.91 5.39 -8.18
CA THR A 87 -14.58 6.12 -7.11
C THR A 87 -15.52 5.16 -6.37
N ILE A 88 -15.35 5.03 -5.07
CA ILE A 88 -16.17 4.19 -4.20
C ILE A 88 -17.20 5.09 -3.54
N LYS A 89 -18.47 4.71 -3.63
CA LYS A 89 -19.56 5.44 -2.98
C LYS A 89 -19.29 5.59 -1.48
N LYS A 90 -19.45 6.80 -0.97
CA LYS A 90 -19.29 7.13 0.45
C LYS A 90 -20.25 6.34 1.34
N GLU A 91 -19.71 5.39 2.08
CA GLU A 91 -20.42 4.54 3.04
C GLU A 91 -19.53 4.30 4.29
N PRO A 92 -20.11 3.92 5.44
CA PRO A 92 -19.32 3.56 6.62
C PRO A 92 -18.29 2.48 6.28
N SER A 93 -17.01 2.79 6.43
CA SER A 93 -15.92 1.93 5.96
C SER A 93 -14.64 2.16 6.77
N SER A 94 -13.78 1.14 6.81
CA SER A 94 -12.39 1.25 7.28
C SER A 94 -11.44 1.20 6.08
N LEU A 95 -10.15 1.47 6.31
CA LEU A 95 -9.14 1.27 5.26
C LEU A 95 -9.11 -0.17 4.77
N LEU A 96 -9.26 -1.16 5.67
CA LEU A 96 -9.32 -2.57 5.28
C LEU A 96 -10.50 -2.85 4.35
N THR A 97 -11.68 -2.31 4.63
CA THR A 97 -12.86 -2.51 3.77
C THR A 97 -12.64 -1.87 2.40
N LEU A 98 -12.12 -0.64 2.35
CA LEU A 98 -11.81 0.03 1.08
C LEU A 98 -10.73 -0.73 0.30
N ALA A 99 -9.70 -1.22 0.98
CA ALA A 99 -8.63 -2.01 0.39
C ALA A 99 -9.14 -3.31 -0.20
N LYS A 100 -9.97 -4.06 0.55
CA LYS A 100 -10.59 -5.30 0.06
C LYS A 100 -11.46 -5.06 -1.16
N THR A 101 -12.26 -3.99 -1.17
CA THR A 101 -13.08 -3.61 -2.32
C THR A 101 -12.20 -3.29 -3.53
N GLY A 102 -11.17 -2.46 -3.36
CA GLY A 102 -10.24 -2.09 -4.42
C GLY A 102 -9.46 -3.28 -4.99
N LEU A 103 -9.11 -4.26 -4.14
CA LEU A 103 -8.29 -5.42 -4.52
C LEU A 103 -9.11 -6.65 -4.94
N SER A 104 -10.44 -6.64 -4.78
CA SER A 104 -11.31 -7.80 -4.99
C SER A 104 -11.23 -8.42 -6.39
N SER A 105 -10.94 -7.62 -7.41
CA SER A 105 -10.77 -8.11 -8.78
C SER A 105 -9.38 -8.71 -9.07
N ALA A 106 -8.41 -8.53 -8.17
CA ALA A 106 -7.03 -8.94 -8.35
C ALA A 106 -6.53 -9.96 -7.31
N LEU A 107 -7.22 -10.09 -6.17
CA LEU A 107 -6.85 -10.98 -5.08
C LEU A 107 -7.92 -12.03 -4.81
N MET A 108 -7.45 -13.23 -4.49
CA MET A 108 -8.30 -14.30 -3.94
C MET A 108 -8.62 -14.05 -2.46
N GLU A 109 -9.67 -14.69 -1.95
CA GLU A 109 -10.11 -14.54 -0.54
C GLU A 109 -9.00 -14.79 0.48
N GLY A 110 -8.21 -15.85 0.31
CA GLY A 110 -7.09 -16.14 1.21
C GLY A 110 -5.99 -15.05 1.20
N GLN A 111 -5.78 -14.36 0.07
CA GLN A 111 -4.86 -13.23 -0.03
C GLN A 111 -5.43 -11.95 0.61
N LEU A 112 -6.74 -11.74 0.51
CA LEU A 112 -7.45 -10.68 1.24
C LEU A 112 -7.43 -10.93 2.76
N GLN A 113 -7.41 -12.21 3.17
CA GLN A 113 -7.25 -12.57 4.58
C GLN A 113 -5.82 -12.29 5.07
N GLN A 114 -4.79 -12.56 4.27
CA GLN A 114 -3.41 -12.19 4.60
C GLN A 114 -3.25 -10.68 4.82
N LEU A 115 -3.89 -9.85 3.99
CA LEU A 115 -3.94 -8.40 4.18
C LEU A 115 -4.59 -8.03 5.52
N SER A 116 -5.69 -8.70 5.87
CA SER A 116 -6.37 -8.48 7.15
C SER A 116 -5.46 -8.80 8.33
N ASN A 117 -4.77 -9.94 8.26
CA ASN A 117 -3.82 -10.37 9.29
C ASN A 117 -2.65 -9.38 9.42
N ALA A 118 -2.15 -8.85 8.31
CA ALA A 118 -1.09 -7.84 8.33
C ALA A 118 -1.52 -6.56 9.05
N PHE A 119 -2.74 -6.08 8.81
CA PHE A 119 -3.27 -4.92 9.52
C PHE A 119 -3.43 -5.19 11.03
N THR A 120 -3.88 -6.40 11.40
CA THR A 120 -3.95 -6.81 12.81
C THR A 120 -2.57 -6.82 13.47
N ILE A 121 -1.55 -7.36 12.81
CA ILE A 121 -0.17 -7.38 13.34
C ILE A 121 0.37 -5.96 13.53
N ILE A 122 0.18 -5.08 12.54
CA ILE A 122 0.62 -3.68 12.65
C ILE A 122 -0.05 -2.98 13.83
N LYS A 123 -1.36 -3.17 14.01
CA LYS A 123 -2.11 -2.58 15.13
C LYS A 123 -1.70 -3.10 16.51
N GLN A 124 -1.05 -4.25 16.59
CA GLN A 124 -0.58 -4.82 17.85
C GLN A 124 0.79 -4.26 18.28
N LEU A 125 1.47 -3.49 17.42
CA LEU A 125 2.69 -2.81 17.78
C LEU A 125 2.42 -1.78 18.90
N PRO A 126 3.41 -1.49 19.76
CA PRO A 126 3.30 -0.41 20.75
C PRO A 126 2.94 0.93 20.10
N ASP A 127 2.12 1.73 20.77
CA ASP A 127 1.67 3.04 20.27
C ASP A 127 2.84 4.03 20.03
N ASP A 128 3.94 3.88 20.78
CA ASP A 128 5.18 4.65 20.65
C ASP A 128 6.17 4.06 19.63
N SER A 129 5.77 3.01 18.90
CA SER A 129 6.60 2.42 17.86
C SER A 129 6.83 3.40 16.71
N PRO A 130 8.09 3.55 16.22
CA PRO A 130 8.39 4.40 15.06
C PRO A 130 7.64 3.94 13.79
N ILE A 131 7.21 2.68 13.74
CA ILE A 131 6.41 2.14 12.64
C ILE A 131 4.99 2.73 12.67
N ILE A 132 4.36 2.79 13.85
CA ILE A 132 3.03 3.34 14.02
C ILE A 132 3.04 4.84 13.72
N GLU A 133 4.03 5.55 14.26
CA GLU A 133 4.24 6.97 13.97
C GLU A 133 4.41 7.21 12.46
N ALA A 134 5.27 6.45 11.79
CA ALA A 134 5.50 6.59 10.35
C ALA A 134 4.21 6.39 9.54
N ILE A 135 3.42 5.37 9.85
CA ILE A 135 2.14 5.09 9.17
C ILE A 135 1.15 6.24 9.41
N VAL A 136 0.94 6.65 10.66
CA VAL A 136 -0.06 7.68 10.99
C VAL A 136 0.31 9.03 10.38
N ASN A 137 1.59 9.42 10.45
CA ASN A 137 2.10 10.65 9.83
C ASN A 137 1.99 10.61 8.30
N LYS A 138 2.12 9.43 7.69
CA LYS A 138 1.95 9.27 6.25
C LYS A 138 0.49 9.34 5.81
N ILE A 139 -0.39 8.66 6.55
CA ILE A 139 -1.79 8.46 6.18
C ILE A 139 -2.56 9.77 6.14
N GLN A 140 -2.28 10.73 7.02
CA GLN A 140 -3.08 11.94 7.11
C GLN A 140 -2.27 13.22 6.92
N ARG A 141 -2.85 14.18 6.19
CA ARG A 141 -2.37 15.56 6.12
C ARG A 141 -3.49 16.51 6.53
N LYS A 142 -3.22 17.37 7.49
CA LYS A 142 -4.15 18.43 7.89
C LYS A 142 -4.22 19.48 6.78
N TYR A 143 -5.41 19.75 6.28
CA TYR A 143 -5.66 20.90 5.43
C TYR A 143 -5.86 22.13 6.32
N ILE A 144 -4.94 23.07 6.21
CA ILE A 144 -5.05 24.40 6.83
C ILE A 144 -5.47 25.33 5.70
N PRO A 145 -6.72 25.83 5.66
CA PRO A 145 -7.12 26.81 4.65
C PRO A 145 -6.19 28.03 4.74
N ASP A 146 -5.74 28.55 3.60
CA ASP A 146 -5.03 29.82 3.56
C ASP A 146 -5.87 30.88 4.25
N VAL A 147 -5.35 31.41 5.36
CA VAL A 147 -6.02 32.46 6.12
C VAL A 147 -5.94 33.73 5.28
N ASN A 148 -7.01 34.05 4.55
CA ASN A 148 -7.14 35.36 3.96
C ASN A 148 -7.06 36.42 5.09
N PRO A 149 -6.14 37.40 5.04
CA PRO A 149 -5.89 38.36 6.14
C PRO A 149 -7.05 39.29 6.51
N GLY A 150 -8.27 39.05 6.02
CA GLY A 150 -9.45 39.89 6.24
C GLY A 150 -10.69 39.18 6.78
N ASN A 151 -10.69 37.84 6.92
CA ASN A 151 -11.82 37.09 7.46
C ASN A 151 -11.40 36.28 8.70
N PHE A 152 -11.50 36.91 9.87
CA PHE A 152 -11.33 36.26 11.19
C PHE A 152 -12.54 35.40 11.58
N LEU A 153 -13.02 34.57 10.67
CA LEU A 153 -13.79 33.38 11.03
C LEU A 153 -12.91 32.21 10.65
N ALA A 154 -11.98 31.87 11.55
CA ALA A 154 -11.29 30.59 11.49
C ALA A 154 -12.38 29.52 11.38
N SER A 155 -12.54 28.90 10.21
CA SER A 155 -13.52 27.83 10.08
C SER A 155 -13.06 26.71 11.00
N GLU A 156 -13.79 26.48 12.09
CA GLU A 156 -13.47 25.48 13.12
C GLU A 156 -13.43 24.04 12.58
N ASN A 157 -13.78 23.83 11.31
CA ASN A 157 -13.85 22.52 10.68
C ASN A 157 -12.52 22.16 10.00
N SER A 158 -11.53 21.76 10.79
CA SER A 158 -10.30 21.17 10.25
C SER A 158 -10.65 19.95 9.38
N THR A 159 -10.22 19.98 8.11
CA THR A 159 -10.33 18.84 7.20
C THR A 159 -9.00 18.12 7.11
N PHE A 160 -9.03 16.80 7.08
CA PHE A 160 -7.83 15.96 6.94
C PHE A 160 -7.93 15.20 5.62
N SER A 161 -6.88 15.26 4.82
CA SER A 161 -6.74 14.40 3.65
C SER A 161 -6.12 13.10 4.10
N ILE A 162 -6.79 11.99 3.82
CA ILE A 162 -6.33 10.63 4.07
C ILE A 162 -5.81 10.07 2.75
N SER A 163 -4.58 9.57 2.74
CA SER A 163 -3.96 8.90 1.58
C SER A 163 -3.03 7.80 2.06
N THR A 164 -3.24 6.58 1.59
CA THR A 164 -2.37 5.44 1.89
C THR A 164 -2.03 4.67 0.61
N LEU A 165 -0.80 4.16 0.53
CA LEU A 165 -0.37 3.24 -0.51
C LEU A 165 -0.12 1.86 0.10
N LEU A 166 -0.82 0.86 -0.42
CA LEU A 166 -0.63 -0.55 -0.11
C LEU A 166 0.04 -1.23 -1.30
N THR A 167 1.13 -1.96 -1.06
CA THR A 167 1.86 -2.70 -2.10
C THR A 167 1.90 -4.17 -1.74
N ILE A 168 1.60 -5.04 -2.70
CA ILE A 168 1.61 -6.49 -2.56
C ILE A 168 2.52 -7.06 -3.64
N VAL A 169 3.52 -7.83 -3.26
CA VAL A 169 4.52 -8.42 -4.14
C VAL A 169 4.29 -9.93 -4.17
N PHE A 170 3.88 -10.46 -5.31
CA PHE A 170 3.62 -11.88 -5.47
C PHE A 170 4.89 -12.67 -5.78
N GLU A 171 4.87 -13.96 -5.51
CA GLU A 171 5.96 -14.90 -5.81
C GLU A 171 6.35 -14.90 -7.30
N ASN A 172 5.40 -14.67 -8.20
CA ASN A 172 5.66 -14.53 -9.64
C ASN A 172 6.30 -13.16 -10.02
N LYS A 173 6.75 -12.38 -9.04
CA LYS A 173 7.38 -11.05 -9.17
C LYS A 173 6.49 -9.95 -9.76
N THR A 174 5.19 -10.21 -9.89
CA THR A 174 4.21 -9.15 -10.13
C THR A 174 4.01 -8.38 -8.83
N THR A 175 3.96 -7.06 -8.94
CA THR A 175 3.61 -6.17 -7.84
C THR A 175 2.27 -5.54 -8.13
N LEU A 176 1.43 -5.45 -7.10
CA LEU A 176 0.14 -4.78 -7.14
C LEU A 176 0.17 -3.66 -6.12
N SER A 177 -0.15 -2.45 -6.56
CA SER A 177 -0.18 -1.27 -5.70
C SER A 177 -1.57 -0.67 -5.74
N LEU A 178 -2.13 -0.43 -4.55
CA LEU A 178 -3.41 0.24 -4.36
C LEU A 178 -3.17 1.52 -3.56
N GLN A 179 -3.43 2.67 -4.17
CA GLN A 179 -3.62 3.90 -3.41
C GLN A 179 -5.09 4.05 -3.04
N ILE A 180 -5.36 4.46 -1.81
CA ILE A 180 -6.69 4.84 -1.33
C ILE A 180 -6.60 6.28 -0.82
N SER A 181 -7.50 7.14 -1.28
CA SER A 181 -7.56 8.54 -0.85
C SER A 181 -8.98 9.02 -0.59
N PHE A 182 -9.17 9.77 0.50
CA PHE A 182 -10.44 10.41 0.85
C PHE A 182 -10.19 11.54 1.84
N LYS A 183 -11.22 12.31 2.21
CA LYS A 183 -11.11 13.35 3.22
C LYS A 183 -11.92 12.99 4.47
N THR A 184 -11.50 13.48 5.63
CA THR A 184 -12.24 13.32 6.89
C THR A 184 -12.38 14.64 7.63
N SER A 185 -13.43 14.75 8.46
CA SER A 185 -13.68 15.91 9.32
C SER A 185 -12.94 15.88 10.67
N ARG A 186 -12.18 14.81 10.93
CA ARG A 186 -11.38 14.63 12.15
C ARG A 186 -10.10 13.86 11.82
N SER A 187 -9.09 14.04 12.66
CA SER A 187 -7.85 13.25 12.59
C SER A 187 -8.14 11.78 12.84
N VAL A 188 -7.21 10.95 12.40
CA VAL A 188 -7.26 9.49 12.52
C VAL A 188 -6.04 9.02 13.30
N ASP A 189 -6.16 7.88 13.96
CA ASP A 189 -5.05 7.14 14.56
C ASP A 189 -4.89 5.80 13.83
N ILE A 190 -4.01 4.92 14.32
CA ILE A 190 -3.74 3.63 13.69
C ILE A 190 -4.97 2.71 13.61
N THR A 191 -6.01 2.94 14.43
CA THR A 191 -7.24 2.15 14.37
C THR A 191 -7.94 2.28 13.02
N ILE A 192 -7.65 3.33 12.23
CA ILE A 192 -8.20 3.53 10.87
C ILE A 192 -7.96 2.33 9.94
N LEU A 193 -6.93 1.52 10.21
CA LEU A 193 -6.63 0.33 9.44
C LEU A 193 -7.84 -0.61 9.35
N ASP A 194 -8.61 -0.81 10.42
CA ASP A 194 -9.75 -1.75 10.44
C ASP A 194 -11.02 -1.20 11.12
N GLN A 195 -10.92 -0.14 11.92
CA GLN A 195 -12.05 0.49 12.58
C GLN A 195 -12.89 1.27 11.57
N VAL A 196 -14.19 1.00 11.59
CA VAL A 196 -15.16 1.64 10.69
C VAL A 196 -15.25 3.13 11.01
N ILE A 197 -14.98 3.95 9.99
CA ILE A 197 -15.20 5.40 10.02
C ILE A 197 -16.66 5.65 9.68
N SER A 198 -17.32 6.49 10.47
CA SER A 198 -18.70 6.86 10.21
C SER A 198 -18.83 7.62 8.88
N GLN A 199 -19.92 7.39 8.15
CA GLN A 199 -20.21 8.13 6.92
C GLN A 199 -20.27 9.65 7.14
N LYS A 200 -20.64 10.13 8.33
CA LYS A 200 -20.66 11.57 8.65
C LYS A 200 -19.25 12.17 8.69
N THR A 201 -18.26 11.36 9.05
CA THR A 201 -16.85 11.77 9.16
C THR A 201 -16.16 11.81 7.81
N ILE A 202 -16.49 10.88 6.90
CA ILE A 202 -15.91 10.84 5.54
C ILE A 202 -16.46 12.04 4.74
N LEU A 203 -15.61 12.76 4.03
CA LEU A 203 -15.95 13.92 3.22
C LEU A 203 -15.73 13.55 1.74
N GLY A 204 -16.81 13.48 0.98
CA GLY A 204 -16.79 13.01 -0.41
C GLY A 204 -16.67 11.49 -0.55
N ASP A 205 -16.65 11.03 -1.79
CA ASP A 205 -16.47 9.62 -2.15
C ASP A 205 -14.97 9.26 -2.10
N PRO A 206 -14.59 8.14 -1.45
CA PRO A 206 -13.22 7.64 -1.54
C PRO A 206 -12.81 7.30 -2.97
N GLU A 207 -11.56 7.59 -3.29
CA GLU A 207 -10.94 7.25 -4.56
C GLU A 207 -9.91 6.15 -4.35
N THR A 208 -9.80 5.27 -5.34
CA THR A 208 -8.79 4.22 -5.37
C THR A 208 -8.10 4.19 -6.72
N PHE A 209 -6.78 3.98 -6.68
CA PHE A 209 -5.96 3.77 -7.86
C PHE A 209 -5.26 2.44 -7.70
N LEU A 210 -5.55 1.49 -8.58
CA LEU A 210 -4.95 0.16 -8.59
C LEU A 210 -4.05 0.04 -9.81
N TRP A 211 -2.81 -0.41 -9.62
CA TRP A 211 -1.93 -0.72 -10.74
C TRP A 211 -1.07 -1.93 -10.48
N SER A 212 -0.81 -2.66 -11.55
CA SER A 212 0.13 -3.77 -11.55
C SER A 212 1.42 -3.36 -12.23
N THR A 213 2.54 -3.72 -11.64
CA THR A 213 3.88 -3.49 -12.16
C THR A 213 4.75 -4.73 -12.04
N HIS A 214 5.90 -4.72 -12.71
CA HIS A 214 6.98 -5.65 -12.47
C HIS A 214 8.33 -4.92 -12.56
N LEU A 215 9.31 -5.32 -11.75
CA LEU A 215 10.66 -4.78 -11.80
C LEU A 215 11.49 -5.56 -12.83
N LEU A 216 12.10 -4.86 -13.78
CA LEU A 216 13.04 -5.48 -14.71
C LEU A 216 14.41 -5.65 -14.01
N GLU A 217 14.60 -6.79 -13.36
CA GLU A 217 15.78 -7.08 -12.51
C GLU A 217 17.12 -6.85 -13.23
N ASP A 218 17.26 -7.33 -14.47
CA ASP A 218 18.51 -7.17 -15.25
C ASP A 218 18.87 -5.70 -15.49
N LYS A 219 17.85 -4.84 -15.68
CA LYS A 219 18.08 -3.40 -15.86
C LYS A 219 18.30 -2.70 -14.53
N TYR A 220 17.57 -3.12 -13.50
CA TYR A 220 17.71 -2.57 -12.17
C TYR A 220 19.09 -2.87 -11.58
N ASP A 221 19.66 -4.05 -11.87
CA ASP A 221 20.99 -4.47 -11.46
C ASP A 221 22.06 -3.41 -11.79
N ALA A 222 21.99 -2.85 -13.01
CA ALA A 222 22.88 -1.80 -13.49
C ALA A 222 22.81 -0.47 -12.70
N ILE A 223 21.71 -0.22 -11.99
CA ILE A 223 21.51 1.01 -11.18
C ILE A 223 21.40 0.74 -9.68
N ARG A 224 21.47 -0.53 -9.22
CA ARG A 224 21.24 -0.91 -7.82
C ARG A 224 22.16 -0.15 -6.85
N SER A 225 23.44 -0.02 -7.21
CA SER A 225 24.43 0.71 -6.41
C SER A 225 24.10 2.20 -6.33
N GLN A 226 23.63 2.81 -7.42
CA GLN A 226 23.21 4.21 -7.45
C GLN A 226 21.97 4.43 -6.58
N VAL A 227 20.97 3.54 -6.65
CA VAL A 227 19.76 3.63 -5.81
C VAL A 227 20.16 3.53 -4.34
N THR A 228 20.95 2.53 -3.98
CA THR A 228 21.41 2.33 -2.60
C THR A 228 22.23 3.54 -2.11
N GLY A 229 23.12 4.08 -2.95
CA GLY A 229 23.90 5.28 -2.63
C GLY A 229 23.04 6.53 -2.42
N LYS A 230 21.96 6.71 -3.21
CA LYS A 230 21.01 7.82 -3.04
C LYS A 230 20.20 7.72 -1.76
N LEU A 231 19.88 6.49 -1.32
CA LEU A 231 19.15 6.28 -0.07
C LEU A 231 20.02 6.56 1.16
N GLY A 232 21.29 6.14 1.14
CA GLY A 232 22.18 6.30 2.28
C GLY A 232 21.56 5.78 3.58
N SER A 233 21.63 6.57 4.65
CA SER A 233 21.06 6.23 5.97
C SER A 233 19.53 6.36 6.06
N LYS A 234 18.83 6.76 4.98
CA LYS A 234 17.37 6.82 4.97
C LYS A 234 16.73 5.43 5.10
N VAL A 235 17.43 4.38 4.67
CA VAL A 235 16.98 3.01 4.87
C VAL A 235 16.75 2.71 6.36
N ASP A 236 17.66 3.14 7.24
CA ASP A 236 17.60 2.83 8.67
C ASP A 236 16.47 3.56 9.42
N THR A 237 15.88 4.59 8.81
CA THR A 237 14.91 5.48 9.44
C THR A 237 13.54 5.51 8.75
N HIS A 238 13.44 4.99 7.53
CA HIS A 238 12.21 5.02 6.73
C HIS A 238 11.86 3.66 6.14
N LEU A 239 12.67 2.62 6.35
CA LEU A 239 12.34 1.25 5.98
C LEU A 239 12.31 0.36 7.22
N PHE A 240 11.13 -0.12 7.55
CA PHE A 240 10.92 -0.97 8.73
C PHE A 240 10.44 -2.35 8.31
N HIS A 241 10.97 -3.39 8.95
CA HIS A 241 10.43 -4.74 8.87
C HIS A 241 9.57 -4.99 10.11
N VAL A 242 8.30 -5.32 9.93
CA VAL A 242 7.40 -5.64 11.03
C VAL A 242 7.60 -7.10 11.39
N ASN A 243 8.40 -7.36 12.43
CA ASN A 243 8.64 -8.71 12.91
C ASN A 243 7.49 -9.15 13.84
N PRO A 244 6.62 -10.09 13.42
CA PRO A 244 5.44 -10.48 14.22
C PRO A 244 5.82 -11.20 15.52
N THR A 245 7.03 -11.76 15.57
CA THR A 245 7.57 -12.50 16.72
C THR A 245 8.07 -11.59 17.84
N ALA A 246 8.32 -10.30 17.57
CA ALA A 246 8.76 -9.34 18.56
C ALA A 246 7.62 -8.82 19.47
N LEU A 247 6.37 -9.20 19.19
CA LEU A 247 5.16 -8.81 19.92
C LEU A 247 4.88 -9.68 21.16
N ILE A 248 5.74 -10.67 21.46
CA ILE A 248 5.63 -11.55 22.63
C ILE A 248 6.74 -11.18 23.62
N HIS A 249 6.60 -10.05 24.32
CA HIS A 249 7.38 -9.75 25.52
C HIS A 249 6.53 -9.00 26.55
#